data_AF-F7XB09-F1
#
_entry.id   AF-F7XB09-F1
#
_cell.length_a   1.000
_cell.length_b   1.000
_cell.length_c   1.000
_cell.angle_alpha   90.00
_cell.angle_beta   90.00
_cell.angle_gamma   90.00
#
_symmetry.space_group_name_H-M   'P 1'
#
loop_
_entity.id
_entity.type
_entity.pdbx_description
1 polymer ?
#
loop_
_entity_poly.entity_id
_entity_poly.type
_entity_poly.pdbx_seq_one_letter_code
_entity_poly.pdbx_strand_id
1 'polypeptide(L)' 'MVDLEHHSVVDVLEDRSVESAKAWLQARPTIAVVSRGRCGLYAQAAREGAPQAPR' A
#
# COMPACT_ATOMS: atom_id res chain seq x y z
N MET A 1 5.62 -3.37 -3.64
CA MET A 1 4.83 -2.18 -3.97
C MET A 1 5.12 -1.80 -5.41
N VAL A 2 4.07 -1.52 -6.18
CA VAL A 2 4.17 -1.24 -7.61
C VAL A 2 3.49 0.08 -7.87
N ASP A 3 4.14 0.93 -8.65
CA ASP A 3 3.52 2.11 -9.24
C ASP A 3 2.79 1.65 -10.50
N LEU A 4 1.47 1.77 -10.48
CA LEU A 4 0.62 1.34 -11.59
C LEU A 4 0.52 2.39 -12.70
N GLU A 5 0.89 3.64 -12.47
CA GLU A 5 0.94 4.67 -13.52
C GLU A 5 2.22 4.50 -14.35
N HIS A 6 3.34 4.25 -13.67
CA HIS A 6 4.65 4.09 -14.30
C HIS A 6 5.03 2.64 -14.61
N HIS A 7 4.18 1.67 -14.26
CA HIS A 7 4.37 0.23 -14.48
C HIS A 7 5.71 -0.28 -13.91
N SER A 8 6.07 0.18 -12.70
CA SER A 8 7.39 -0.08 -12.12
C SER A 8 7.30 -0.58 -10.68
N VAL A 9 8.24 -1.44 -10.29
CA VAL A 9 8.39 -1.86 -8.90
C VAL A 9 9.02 -0.72 -8.12
N VAL A 10 8.30 -0.18 -7.14
CA VAL A 10 8.81 0.89 -6.27
C VAL A 10 9.59 0.32 -5.11
N ASP A 11 9.12 -0.80 -4.56
CA ASP A 11 9.72 -1.39 -3.36
C ASP A 11 9.35 -2.87 -3.22
N VAL A 12 10.20 -3.63 -2.53
CA VAL A 12 9.93 -5.01 -2.12
C VAL A 12 10.00 -5.06 -0.61
N LEU A 13 8.87 -5.33 0.03
CA LEU A 13 8.81 -5.42 1.49
C LEU A 13 9.49 -6.72 1.95
N GLU A 14 10.14 -6.64 3.11
CA GLU A 14 10.88 -7.74 3.73
C GLU A 14 9.98 -8.94 4.08
N ASP A 15 8.72 -8.66 4.43
CA ASP A 15 7.72 -9.67 4.74
C ASP A 15 6.35 -9.31 4.17
N ARG A 16 5.43 -10.28 4.32
CA ARG A 16 4.03 -10.14 3.94
C ARG A 16 3.16 -9.96 5.19
N SER A 17 3.21 -8.77 5.79
CA SER A 17 2.43 -8.40 6.98
C SER A 17 1.60 -7.13 6.78
N VAL A 18 0.60 -6.92 7.64
CA VAL A 18 -0.17 -5.68 7.66
C VAL A 18 0.75 -4.52 8.07
N GLU A 19 1.58 -4.78 9.06
CA GLU A 19 2.49 -3.84 9.72
C GLU A 19 3.45 -3.22 8.72
N SER A 20 4.15 -4.04 7.93
CA SER A 20 5.11 -3.55 6.94
C SER A 20 4.44 -2.78 5.81
N ALA A 21 3.30 -3.27 5.31
CA ALA A 21 2.57 -2.57 4.24
C ALA A 21 1.98 -1.23 4.73
N LYS A 22 1.45 -1.20 5.95
CA LYS A 22 0.94 0.02 6.60
C LYS A 22 2.04 1.04 6.79
N ALA A 23 3.16 0.64 7.38
CA ALA A 23 4.30 1.53 7.61
C ALA A 23 4.81 2.14 6.30
N TRP A 24 4.88 1.33 5.24
CA TRP A 24 5.29 1.78 3.92
C TRP A 24 4.36 2.84 3.32
N LEU A 25 3.04 2.67 3.48
CA LEU A 25 2.02 3.61 3.04
C LEU A 25 2.05 4.91 3.87
N GLN A 26 2.23 4.82 5.18
CA GLN A 26 2.32 6.00 6.06
C GLN A 26 3.52 6.88 5.74
N ALA A 27 4.63 6.27 5.31
CA ALA A 27 5.80 7.00 4.84
C ALA A 27 5.56 7.76 3.52
N ARG A 28 4.43 7.52 2.83
CA ARG A 28 4.08 8.08 1.52
C ARG A 28 2.65 8.65 1.52
N PRO A 29 2.41 9.75 2.25
CA PRO A 29 1.07 10.34 2.35
C PRO A 29 0.53 10.90 1.03
N THR A 30 1.41 11.12 0.04
CA THR A 30 1.08 11.61 -1.30
C THR A 30 0.40 10.58 -2.18
N ILE A 31 0.36 9.31 -1.78
CA ILE A 31 -0.36 8.27 -2.52
C ILE A 31 -1.86 8.60 -2.46
N ALA A 32 -2.42 8.94 -3.62
CA ALA A 32 -3.80 9.37 -3.75
C ALA A 32 -4.77 8.20 -3.98
N VAL A 33 -4.31 7.06 -4.50
CA VAL A 33 -5.15 5.88 -4.80
C VAL A 33 -4.38 4.61 -4.47
N VAL A 34 -5.03 3.63 -3.81
CA VAL A 34 -4.43 2.33 -3.51
C VAL A 34 -5.20 1.21 -4.21
N SER A 35 -4.61 0.65 -5.25
CA SER A 35 -5.10 -0.58 -5.87
C SER A 35 -4.51 -1.81 -5.17
N ARG A 36 -5.36 -2.78 -4.84
CA ARG A 36 -4.97 -3.96 -4.07
C ARG A 36 -5.74 -5.21 -4.49
N GLY A 37 -5.09 -6.37 -4.39
CA GLY A 37 -5.72 -7.67 -4.61
C GLY A 37 -6.77 -8.04 -3.54
N ARG A 38 -7.45 -9.18 -3.68
CA ARG A 38 -8.54 -9.58 -2.76
C ARG A 38 -8.07 -10.00 -1.35
N CYS A 39 -6.79 -9.91 -1.03
CA CYS A 39 -6.23 -10.31 0.26
C CYS A 39 -6.59 -9.29 1.36
N GLY A 40 -7.19 -9.76 2.46
CA GLY A 40 -7.64 -8.92 3.58
C GLY A 40 -6.51 -8.12 4.24
N LEU A 41 -5.29 -8.68 4.27
CA LEU A 41 -4.10 -8.02 4.82
C LEU A 41 -3.82 -6.68 4.14
N TYR A 42 -3.84 -6.63 2.81
CA TYR A 42 -3.61 -5.37 2.07
C TYR A 42 -4.79 -4.41 2.17
N ALA A 43 -6.01 -4.92 2.30
CA ALA A 43 -7.18 -4.07 2.54
C ALA A 43 -7.09 -3.38 3.92
N GLN A 44 -6.64 -4.11 4.94
CA GLN A 44 -6.40 -3.55 6.27
C GLN A 44 -5.24 -2.55 6.26
N ALA A 45 -4.10 -2.91 5.67
CA ALA A 45 -2.95 -2.03 5.55
C ALA A 45 -3.27 -0.73 4.80
N ALA A 46 -4.05 -0.81 3.71
CA ALA A 46 -4.51 0.38 2.97
C ALA A 46 -5.37 1.28 3.85
N ARG A 47 -6.38 0.72 4.54
CA ARG A 47 -7.27 1.47 5.43
C ARG A 47 -6.53 2.18 6.56
N GLU A 48 -5.53 1.52 7.16
CA GLU A 48 -4.80 2.07 8.32
C GLU A 48 -3.58 2.91 7.94
N GLY A 49 -2.98 2.64 6.78
CA GLY A 49 -1.74 3.26 6.33
C GLY A 49 -1.92 4.40 5.33
N ALA A 50 -3.05 4.41 4.62
CA ALA A 50 -3.44 5.48 3.70
C ALA A 50 -4.97 5.76 3.80
N PRO A 51 -5.50 6.14 4.97
CA PRO A 51 -6.94 6.40 5.15
C PRO A 51 -7.47 7.52 4.25
N GLN A 52 -6.59 8.42 3.78
CA GLN A 52 -6.91 9.49 2.84
C GLN A 52 -7.10 9.00 1.40
N ALA A 53 -6.53 7.84 1.05
CA ALA A 53 -6.62 7.29 -0.29
C ALA A 53 -7.92 6.48 -0.43
N PRO A 54 -8.73 6.71 -1.49
CA PRO A 54 -9.81 5.82 -1.83
C PRO A 54 -9.28 4.46 -2.29
N ARG A 55 -10.14 3.46 -2.16
CA ARG A 55 -9.89 2.03 -2.43
C ARG A 55 -10.51 1.55 -3.73
#